data_AF-V8CFT5-F1
#
_entry.id   AF-V8CFT5-F1
#
_cell.length_a   1.000
_cell.length_b   1.000
_cell.length_c   1.000
_cell.angle_alpha   90.00
_cell.angle_beta   90.00
_cell.angle_gamma   90.00
#
_symmetry.space_group_name_H-M   'P 1'
#
loop_
_entity.id
_entity.type
_entity.pdbx_description
1 polymer ?
#
loop_
_entity_poly.entity_id
_entity_poly.type
_entity_poly.pdbx_seq_one_letter_code
_entity_poly.pdbx_strand_id
1 'polypeptide(L)'
;MLSRIKNFVKTRSLLQRADIAFSRGALNATLRNIEPTNPISWELQAFSQNGEDGIIDYLCSKIIRPNRYFLEIGSSNGLENNTAFLAYARLFSGIMVDANTGGGGGNPSLKSL
;
A
#
# COMPACT_ATOMS: atom_id res chain seq x y z
N MET A 1 1.00 20.35 -24.78
CA MET A 1 1.32 19.04 -25.40
C MET A 1 2.37 18.26 -24.59
N LEU A 2 3.54 18.85 -24.29
CA LEU A 2 4.60 18.21 -23.49
C LEU A 2 4.16 17.74 -22.08
N SER A 3 3.33 18.53 -21.39
CA SER A 3 2.78 18.15 -20.07
C SER A 3 1.93 16.88 -20.12
N ARG A 4 1.15 16.68 -21.19
CA ARG A 4 0.33 15.47 -21.39
C ARG A 4 1.21 14.23 -21.58
N ILE A 5 2.30 14.37 -22.33
CA ILE A 5 3.26 13.27 -22.56
C ILE A 5 3.99 12.92 -21.25
N LYS A 6 4.47 13.92 -20.50
CA LYS A 6 5.11 13.70 -19.19
C LYS A 6 4.17 13.00 -18.21
N ASN A 7 2.90 13.44 -18.13
CA ASN A 7 1.90 12.80 -17.28
C ASN A 7 1.64 11.36 -17.72
N PHE A 8 1.51 11.11 -19.02
CA PHE A 8 1.32 9.76 -19.56
C PHE A 8 2.45 8.80 -19.17
N VAL A 9 3.71 9.24 -19.32
CA VAL A 9 4.89 8.44 -18.93
C VAL A 9 4.91 8.19 -17.41
N LYS A 10 4.62 9.23 -16.61
CA LYS A 10 4.57 9.10 -15.14
C LYS A 10 3.48 8.13 -14.68
N THR A 11 2.29 8.20 -15.28
CA THR A 11 1.19 7.28 -14.99
C THR A 11 1.57 5.84 -15.35
N ARG A 12 2.24 5.62 -16.49
CA ARG A 12 2.70 4.28 -16.90
C ARG A 12 3.69 3.68 -15.91
N SER A 13 4.66 4.47 -15.45
CA SER A 13 5.63 4.01 -14.45
C SER A 13 4.95 3.63 -13.12
N LEU A 14 3.96 4.41 -12.68
CA LEU A 14 3.19 4.11 -11.47
C LEU A 14 2.43 2.78 -11.60
N LEU A 15 1.74 2.57 -12.73
CA LEU A 15 0.99 1.34 -12.98
C LEU A 15 1.91 0.12 -13.06
N GLN A 16 3.04 0.22 -13.75
CA GLN A 16 4.03 -0.86 -13.81
C GLN A 16 4.53 -1.27 -12.41
N ARG A 17 4.75 -0.29 -11.54
CA ARG A 17 5.15 -0.57 -10.14
C ARG A 17 4.03 -1.24 -9.37
N ALA A 18 2.77 -0.83 -9.57
CA ALA A 18 1.62 -1.50 -8.97
C ALA A 18 1.50 -2.95 -9.46
N ASP A 19 1.64 -3.22 -10.76
CA ASP A 19 1.58 -4.57 -11.33
C ASP A 19 2.68 -5.48 -10.78
N ILE A 20 3.90 -4.95 -10.64
CA ILE A 20 5.03 -5.65 -10.01
C ILE A 20 4.72 -5.92 -8.54
N ALA A 21 4.20 -4.94 -7.80
CA ALA A 21 3.82 -5.10 -6.40
C ALA A 21 2.76 -6.19 -6.20
N PHE A 22 1.72 -6.21 -7.04
CA PHE A 22 0.72 -7.27 -7.04
C PHE A 22 1.31 -8.64 -7.35
N SER A 23 2.15 -8.73 -8.38
CA SER A 23 2.78 -9.99 -8.79
C SER A 23 3.67 -10.53 -7.66
N ARG A 24 4.48 -9.67 -7.04
CA ARG A 24 5.28 -10.00 -5.86
C ARG A 24 4.41 -10.46 -4.70
N GLY A 25 3.33 -9.75 -4.41
CA GLY A 25 2.40 -10.10 -3.34
C GLY A 25 1.75 -11.47 -3.56
N ALA A 26 1.29 -11.76 -4.77
CA ALA A 26 0.65 -13.03 -5.12
C ALA A 26 1.62 -14.22 -4.99
N LEU A 27 2.86 -14.06 -5.49
CA LEU A 27 3.89 -15.10 -5.39
C LEU A 27 4.27 -15.36 -3.94
N ASN A 28 4.57 -14.31 -3.17
CA ASN A 28 4.93 -14.46 -1.76
C ASN A 28 3.78 -15.05 -0.92
N ALA A 29 2.54 -14.62 -1.16
CA ALA A 29 1.38 -15.15 -0.42
C ALA A 29 1.17 -16.65 -0.66
N THR A 30 1.52 -17.14 -1.86
CA THR A 30 1.39 -18.56 -2.21
C THR A 30 2.51 -19.42 -1.61
N LEU A 31 3.73 -18.89 -1.55
CA LEU A 31 4.92 -19.64 -1.11
C LEU A 31 5.22 -19.51 0.39
N ARG A 32 4.54 -18.59 1.08
CA ARG A 32 4.77 -18.28 2.49
C ARG A 32 4.30 -19.40 3.41
N ASN A 33 5.18 -19.84 4.31
CA ASN A 33 4.81 -20.66 5.47
C ASN A 33 4.71 -19.75 6.72
N ILE A 34 3.54 -19.74 7.37
CA ILE A 34 3.24 -18.83 8.49
C ILE A 34 3.36 -19.59 9.80
N GLU A 35 4.37 -19.23 10.61
CA GLU A 35 4.57 -19.77 11.94
C GLU A 35 3.94 -18.83 12.99
N PRO A 36 2.89 -19.24 13.73
CA PRO A 36 2.14 -18.32 14.59
C PRO A 36 2.92 -17.66 15.73
N THR A 37 4.08 -18.19 16.08
CA THR A 37 4.93 -17.71 17.18
C THR A 37 6.18 -16.98 16.68
N ASN A 38 6.44 -16.95 15.37
CA ASN A 38 7.61 -16.32 14.79
C ASN A 38 7.20 -15.18 13.82
N PRO A 39 7.28 -13.91 14.27
CA PRO A 39 6.92 -12.75 13.44
C PRO A 39 7.71 -12.62 12.13
N ILE A 40 8.94 -13.14 12.08
CA ILE A 40 9.77 -13.10 10.85
C ILE A 40 9.11 -13.94 9.74
N SER A 41 8.44 -15.04 10.10
CA SER A 41 7.68 -15.84 9.12
C SER A 41 6.45 -15.12 8.55
N TRP A 42 6.09 -13.96 9.12
CA TRP A 42 4.96 -13.18 8.65
C TRP A 42 5.35 -12.16 7.60
N GLU A 43 6.64 -11.91 7.40
CA GLU A 43 7.12 -10.92 6.44
C GLU A 43 6.63 -11.26 5.02
N LEU A 44 6.06 -10.25 4.36
CA LEU A 44 5.72 -10.30 2.95
C LEU A 44 5.77 -8.87 2.44
N GLN A 45 6.44 -8.69 1.30
CA GLN A 45 6.54 -7.39 0.65
C GLN A 45 5.84 -7.41 -0.70
N ALA A 46 4.69 -6.75 -0.77
CA ALA A 46 3.96 -6.47 -2.00
C ALA A 46 4.15 -4.99 -2.38
N PHE A 47 3.65 -4.09 -1.55
CA PHE A 47 3.65 -2.64 -1.74
C PHE A 47 4.56 -1.93 -0.74
N SER A 48 4.62 -2.39 0.51
CA SER A 48 5.40 -1.74 1.56
C SER A 48 6.92 -1.84 1.32
N GLN A 49 7.73 -1.11 2.09
CA GLN A 49 9.17 -0.97 1.82
C GLN A 49 10.02 -2.11 2.39
N ASN A 50 9.64 -2.70 3.52
CA ASN A 50 10.45 -3.67 4.27
C ASN A 50 9.64 -4.91 4.73
N GLY A 51 8.56 -5.27 4.04
CA GLY A 51 7.79 -6.49 4.33
C GLY A 51 6.68 -6.36 5.38
N GLU A 52 6.32 -5.12 5.70
CA GLU A 52 5.23 -4.76 6.61
C GLU A 52 3.87 -5.31 6.17
N ASP A 53 3.62 -5.45 4.86
CA ASP A 53 2.33 -5.93 4.33
C ASP A 53 1.92 -7.27 4.97
N GLY A 54 2.86 -8.21 5.05
CA GLY A 54 2.60 -9.54 5.60
C GLY A 54 2.39 -9.56 7.12
N ILE A 55 3.11 -8.70 7.83
CA ILE A 55 3.02 -8.56 9.29
C ILE A 55 1.67 -7.96 9.64
N ILE A 56 1.31 -6.84 9.00
CA ILE A 56 0.05 -6.14 9.21
C ILE A 56 -1.13 -7.05 8.85
N ASP A 57 -1.05 -7.76 7.72
CA ASP A 57 -2.09 -8.68 7.30
C ASP A 57 -2.30 -9.82 8.30
N TYR A 58 -1.21 -10.40 8.83
CA TYR A 58 -1.30 -11.42 9.87
C TYR A 58 -1.98 -10.87 11.12
N LEU A 59 -1.59 -9.69 11.59
CA LEU A 59 -2.20 -9.07 12.77
C LEU A 59 -3.69 -8.78 12.55
N CYS A 60 -4.07 -8.24 11.39
CA CYS A 60 -5.47 -8.03 11.02
C CYS A 60 -6.28 -9.34 11.04
N SER A 61 -5.70 -10.46 10.60
CA SER A 61 -6.36 -11.77 10.64
C SER A 61 -6.65 -12.28 12.05
N LYS A 62 -5.97 -11.75 13.08
CA LYS A 62 -6.19 -12.11 14.49
C LYS A 62 -7.26 -11.26 15.19
N ILE A 63 -7.72 -10.19 14.54
CA ILE A 63 -8.80 -9.36 15.08
C ILE A 63 -10.12 -10.15 14.94
N ILE A 64 -10.82 -10.37 16.06
CA ILE A 64 -12.04 -11.20 16.09
C ILE A 64 -13.19 -10.57 15.28
N ARG A 65 -13.28 -9.24 15.28
CA ARG A 65 -14.31 -8.47 14.55
C ARG A 65 -13.68 -7.27 13.85
N PRO A 66 -12.94 -7.46 12.75
CA PRO A 66 -12.29 -6.37 12.07
C PRO A 66 -13.34 -5.55 11.32
N ASN A 67 -13.30 -4.24 11.48
CA ASN A 67 -13.86 -3.36 10.47
C ASN A 67 -12.79 -3.16 9.40
N ARG A 68 -13.16 -3.18 8.11
CA ARG A 68 -12.20 -3.08 7.00
C ARG A 68 -11.89 -1.63 6.68
N TYR A 69 -11.49 -0.87 7.71
CA TYR A 69 -11.12 0.53 7.60
C TYR A 69 -9.69 0.80 8.05
N PHE A 70 -9.00 1.74 7.41
CA PHE A 70 -7.70 2.24 7.87
C PHE A 70 -7.59 3.76 7.77
N LEU A 71 -6.64 4.31 8.54
CA LEU A 71 -6.14 5.67 8.43
C LEU A 71 -4.62 5.58 8.31
N GLU A 72 -4.04 6.22 7.30
CA GLU A 72 -2.59 6.36 7.19
C GLU A 72 -2.20 7.84 7.14
N ILE A 73 -1.19 8.20 7.95
CA ILE A 73 -0.62 9.54 8.01
C ILE A 73 0.82 9.45 7.50
N GLY A 74 1.22 10.39 6.65
CA GLY A 74 2.50 10.35 5.95
C GLY A 74 2.43 9.53 4.67
N SER A 75 1.31 9.61 3.95
CA SER A 75 1.02 8.66 2.86
C SER A 75 1.76 8.93 1.55
N SER A 76 2.42 10.08 1.37
CA SER A 76 3.09 10.43 0.11
C SER A 76 2.18 10.21 -1.12
N ASN A 77 2.66 9.44 -2.10
CA ASN A 77 1.90 9.08 -3.30
C ASN A 77 0.96 7.88 -3.11
N GLY A 78 0.99 7.18 -1.97
CA GLY A 78 0.11 6.07 -1.62
C GLY A 78 0.51 4.69 -2.16
N LEU A 79 1.60 4.59 -2.93
CA LEU A 79 1.98 3.32 -3.57
C LEU A 79 2.86 2.44 -2.67
N GLU A 80 3.78 3.03 -1.89
CA GLU A 80 4.75 2.31 -1.04
C GLU A 80 4.42 2.50 0.44
N ASN A 81 3.16 2.20 0.75
CA ASN A 81 2.53 2.48 2.03
C ASN A 81 2.17 1.17 2.73
N ASN A 82 2.12 1.21 4.05
CA ASN A 82 1.74 0.07 4.88
C ASN A 82 0.27 -0.34 4.65
N THR A 83 -0.58 0.61 4.28
CA THR A 83 -2.00 0.37 3.98
C THR A 83 -2.29 0.04 2.51
N ALA A 84 -1.29 0.12 1.62
CA ALA A 84 -1.51 -0.14 0.19
C ALA A 84 -1.96 -1.58 -0.05
N PHE A 85 -1.32 -2.57 0.58
CA PHE A 85 -1.75 -3.97 0.46
C PHE A 85 -3.15 -4.20 1.05
N LEU A 86 -3.48 -3.55 2.17
CA LEU A 86 -4.82 -3.62 2.76
C LEU A 86 -5.89 -3.06 1.81
N ALA A 87 -5.62 -1.92 1.18
CA ALA A 87 -6.53 -1.28 0.24
C ALA A 87 -6.72 -2.14 -1.01
N TYR A 88 -5.61 -2.54 -1.66
CA TYR A 88 -5.65 -3.12 -2.99
C TYR A 88 -5.86 -4.63 -3.01
N ALA A 89 -5.30 -5.36 -2.04
CA ALA A 89 -5.38 -6.83 -2.00
C ALA A 89 -6.44 -7.33 -1.00
N ARG A 90 -6.69 -6.60 0.09
CA ARG A 90 -7.66 -6.99 1.14
C ARG A 90 -8.97 -6.20 1.13
N LEU A 91 -9.11 -5.26 0.19
CA LEU A 91 -10.34 -4.48 -0.01
C LEU A 91 -10.78 -3.75 1.27
N PHE A 92 -9.81 -3.16 1.98
CA PHE A 92 -10.09 -2.21 3.04
C PHE A 92 -10.34 -0.84 2.42
N SER A 93 -11.29 -0.09 2.99
CA SER A 93 -11.48 1.32 2.68
C SER A 93 -10.66 2.17 3.63
N GLY A 94 -10.17 3.32 3.22
CA GLY A 94 -9.38 4.11 4.15
C GLY A 94 -9.12 5.54 3.72
N ILE A 95 -8.57 6.28 4.68
CA ILE A 95 -8.16 7.66 4.48
C ILE A 95 -6.63 7.69 4.53
N MET A 96 -6.04 8.26 3.48
CA MET A 96 -4.62 8.56 3.43
C MET A 96 -4.42 10.07 3.53
N VAL A 97 -3.58 10.48 4.48
CA VAL A 97 -3.25 11.87 4.75
C VAL A 97 -1.75 12.06 4.57
N ASP A 98 -1.37 13.07 3.82
CA ASP A 98 0.02 13.52 3.79
C ASP A 98 0.08 15.05 3.88
N ALA A 99 1.14 15.54 4.53
CA ALA A 99 1.38 16.97 4.58
C ALA A 99 1.88 17.40 3.20
N ASN A 100 1.10 18.24 2.51
CA ASN A 100 1.62 18.90 1.32
C ASN A 100 2.69 19.90 1.79
N THR A 101 3.97 19.51 1.76
CA THR A 101 5.08 20.46 1.86
C THR A 101 5.09 21.28 0.59
N GLY A 102 4.24 22.30 0.56
CA GLY A 102 4.14 23.26 -0.51
C GLY A 102 5.46 24.01 -0.69
N GLY A 103 6.36 23.46 -1.49
CA GLY A 103 6.99 24.23 -2.56
C GLY A 103 5.96 24.46 -3.68
N GLY A 104 4.89 25.21 -3.40
CA GLY A 104 3.81 25.52 -4.34
C GLY A 104 2.42 25.09 -3.85
N GLY A 105 1.59 26.07 -3.49
CA GLY A 105 0.26 25.92 -2.89
C GLY A 105 -0.72 25.07 -3.70
N GLY A 106 -0.90 23.82 -3.28
CA GLY A 106 -2.04 22.98 -3.63
C GLY A 106 -2.76 22.55 -2.35
N ASN A 107 -4.08 22.67 -2.31
CA ASN A 107 -4.92 22.24 -1.18
C ASN A 107 -4.58 20.80 -0.73
N PRO A 108 -4.71 20.46 0.57
CA PRO A 108 -4.61 19.08 1.02
C PRO A 108 -5.63 18.22 0.27
N SER A 109 -5.14 17.33 -0.59
CA SER A 109 -6.00 16.39 -1.29
C SER A 109 -6.25 15.20 -0.36
N LEU A 110 -7.45 15.12 0.23
CA LEU A 110 -7.96 13.84 0.70
C LEU A 110 -8.02 12.90 -0.51
N LYS A 111 -7.25 11.81 -0.47
CA LYS A 111 -7.35 10.73 -1.46
C LYS A 111 -8.18 9.63 -0.83
N SER A 112 -9.47 9.60 -1.15
CA SER A 112 -10.31 8.42 -0.89
C SER A 112 -10.02 7.38 -1.97
N LEU A 113 -9.68 6.16 -1.56
CA LEU A 113 -9.68 4.96 -2.40
C LEU A 113 -10.99 4.20 -2.19
#